data_AF-A0A1H8ISZ8-F1
#
_entry.id   AF-A0A1H8ISZ8-F1
#
_cell.length_a   1.000
_cell.length_b   1.000
_cell.length_c   1.000
_cell.angle_alpha   90.00
_cell.angle_beta   90.00
_cell.angle_gamma   90.00
#
_symmetry.space_group_name_H-M   'P 1'
#
loop_
_entity.id
_entity.type
_entity.pdbx_description
1 polymer ?
#
loop_
_entity_poly.entity_id
_entity_poly.type
_entity_poly.pdbx_seq_one_letter_code
_entity_poly.pdbx_strand_id
1 'polypeptide(L)' 'MNWRKLSPYAIACEPYTISKALVNGEPRYTLWEGERMVGIFRTPEEAKERAEVMVEKEVESV' A
#
# COMPACT_ATOMS: atom_id res chain seq x y z
N MET A 1 -1.69 3.10 -11.37
CA MET A 1 -1.45 4.19 -10.37
C MET A 1 -0.06 4.81 -10.55
N ASN A 2 0.18 6.07 -10.12
CA ASN A 2 1.49 6.73 -10.19
C ASN A 2 2.15 6.79 -8.80
N TRP A 3 2.98 5.80 -8.48
CA TRP A 3 3.61 5.66 -7.15
C TRP A 3 4.87 6.53 -7.04
N ARG A 4 4.89 7.45 -6.09
CA ARG A 4 6.06 8.26 -5.75
C ARG A 4 6.85 7.66 -4.59
N LYS A 5 8.17 7.74 -4.64
CA LYS A 5 9.04 7.38 -3.52
C LYS A 5 9.02 8.50 -2.48
N LEU A 6 8.66 8.17 -1.24
CA LEU A 6 8.71 9.11 -0.11
C LEU A 6 10.01 8.95 0.68
N SER A 7 10.47 7.71 0.85
CA SER A 7 11.70 7.39 1.58
C SER A 7 12.29 6.05 1.08
N PRO A 8 13.45 5.60 1.57
CA PRO A 8 13.95 4.25 1.29
C PRO A 8 13.00 3.13 1.74
N TYR A 9 12.04 3.43 2.61
CA TYR A 9 11.12 2.47 3.21
C TYR A 9 9.65 2.77 2.89
N ALA A 10 9.35 3.79 2.09
CA ALA A 10 7.96 4.16 1.81
C ALA A 10 7.75 4.67 0.38
N ILE A 11 6.64 4.26 -0.21
CA ILE A 11 6.09 4.79 -1.47
C ILE A 11 4.63 5.20 -1.24
N ALA A 12 4.14 6.16 -2.02
CA ALA A 12 2.76 6.63 -1.91
C ALA A 12 2.14 6.90 -3.28
N CYS A 13 0.83 6.73 -3.35
CA CYS A 13 -0.05 7.14 -4.43
C CYS A 13 -1.38 7.51 -3.78
N GLU A 14 -1.65 8.80 -3.58
CA GLU A 14 -2.81 9.27 -2.80
C GLU A 14 -4.12 8.56 -3.21
N PRO A 15 -4.93 8.07 -2.24
CA PRO A 15 -4.80 8.21 -0.78
C PRO A 15 -3.87 7.17 -0.12
N TYR A 16 -3.23 6.32 -0.90
CA TYR A 16 -2.51 5.14 -0.43
C TYR A 16 -1.04 5.41 -0.10
N THR A 17 -0.56 4.76 0.96
CA THR A 17 0.87 4.72 1.32
C THR A 17 1.27 3.27 1.63
N ILE A 18 2.39 2.82 1.06
CA ILE A 18 3.00 1.53 1.37
C ILE A 18 4.29 1.79 2.13
N SER A 19 4.37 1.25 3.35
CA SER A 19 5.54 1.36 4.22
C SER A 19 6.16 -0.02 4.45
N LYS A 20 7.49 -0.10 4.41
CA LYS A 20 8.28 -1.30 4.68
C LYS A 20 8.69 -1.32 6.15
N ALA A 21 8.40 -2.42 6.82
CA ALA A 21 8.83 -2.71 8.19
C ALA A 21 9.57 -4.05 8.24
N LEU A 22 10.39 -4.25 9.27
CA LEU A 22 10.94 -5.56 9.62
C LEU A 22 10.13 -6.13 10.78
N VAL A 23 9.54 -7.31 10.57
CA VAL A 23 8.76 -8.03 11.57
C VAL A 23 9.39 -9.42 11.72
N ASN A 24 9.90 -9.73 12.91
CA ASN A 24 10.63 -10.97 13.20
C ASN A 24 11.80 -11.23 12.23
N GLY A 25 12.51 -10.17 11.82
CA GLY A 25 13.62 -10.25 10.86
C GLY A 25 13.21 -10.38 9.39
N GLU A 26 11.91 -10.50 9.10
CA GLU A 26 11.40 -10.55 7.73
C GLU A 26 10.82 -9.19 7.29
N PRO A 27 11.03 -8.78 6.02
CA PRO A 27 10.36 -7.61 5.49
C PRO A 27 8.85 -7.85 5.37
N ARG A 28 8.08 -6.86 5.82
CA ARG A 28 6.63 -6.76 5.66
C ARG A 28 6.28 -5.39 5.13
N TYR A 29 5.20 -5.34 4.35
CA TYR A 29 4.76 -4.13 3.66
C TYR A 29 3.34 -3.80 4.12
N THR A 30 3.18 -2.70 4.83
CA THR A 30 1.86 -2.25 5.31
C THR A 30 1.27 -1.28 4.31
N LEU A 31 0.04 -1.55 3.87
CA LEU A 31 -0.75 -0.62 3.06
C LEU A 31 -1.63 0.23 3.97
N TRP A 32 -1.60 1.53 3.76
CA TRP A 32 -2.38 2.54 4.45
C TRP A 32 -3.22 3.33 3.46
N GLU A 33 -4.40 3.73 3.87
CA GLU A 33 -5.29 4.68 3.19
C GLU A 33 -5.53 5.82 4.18
N GLY A 34 -4.83 6.94 4.00
CA GLY A 34 -4.72 7.96 5.03
C GLY A 34 -4.18 7.38 6.35
N GLU A 35 -4.97 7.48 7.42
CA GLU A 35 -4.62 6.95 8.75
C GLU A 35 -5.08 5.50 8.98
N ARG A 36 -5.82 4.91 8.02
CA ARG A 36 -6.37 3.56 8.13
C ARG A 36 -5.40 2.53 7.57
N MET A 37 -4.96 1.58 8.39
CA MET A 37 -4.22 0.42 7.87
C MET A 37 -5.20 -0.52 7.14
N VAL A 38 -4.92 -0.76 5.86
CA VAL A 38 -5.70 -1.64 4.99
C VAL A 38 -5.25 -3.09 5.13
N GLY A 39 -3.94 -3.32 5.26
CA GLY A 39 -3.41 -4.67 5.36
C GLY A 39 -1.88 -4.74 5.41
N ILE A 40 -1.39 -5.97 5.60
CA ILE A 40 0.03 -6.31 5.69
C ILE A 40 0.34 -7.38 4.65
N PHE A 41 1.41 -7.17 3.88
CA PHE A 41 1.78 -7.96 2.72
C PHE A 41 3.24 -8.43 2.81
N ARG A 42 3.60 -9.44 2.03
CA ARG A 42 4.97 -9.96 1.96
C ARG A 42 5.82 -9.20 0.96
N THR A 43 5.21 -8.64 -0.07
CA THR A 43 5.88 -7.87 -1.12
C THR A 43 5.21 -6.50 -1.31
N PRO A 44 5.93 -5.51 -1.84
CA PRO A 44 5.31 -4.23 -2.20
C PRO A 44 4.35 -4.38 -3.39
N GLU A 45 4.54 -5.36 -4.26
CA GLU A 45 3.66 -5.64 -5.41
C GLU A 45 2.26 -6.08 -4.95
N GLU A 46 2.18 -7.00 -3.97
CA GLU A 46 0.90 -7.42 -3.38
C GLU A 46 0.13 -6.24 -2.77
N ALA A 47 0.84 -5.32 -2.11
CA ALA A 47 0.24 -4.12 -1.53
C ALA A 47 -0.27 -3.15 -2.62
N LYS A 48 0.43 -3.04 -3.75
CA LYS A 48 0.00 -2.22 -4.90
C LYS A 48 -1.24 -2.80 -5.55
N GLU A 49 -1.24 -4.10 -5.83
CA GLU A 49 -2.39 -4.80 -6.42
C GLU A 49 -3.64 -4.62 -5.55
N ARG A 50 -3.50 -4.71 -4.21
CA ARG A 50 -4.62 -4.45 -3.31
C ARG A 50 -5.15 -3.01 -3.44
N ALA A 51 -4.27 -2.02 -3.53
CA ALA A 51 -4.68 -0.62 -3.69
C ALA A 51 -5.41 -0.40 -5.03
N GLU A 52 -4.97 -1.06 -6.10
CA GLU A 52 -5.61 -0.96 -7.43
C GLU A 52 -7.00 -1.58 -7.44
N VAL A 53 -7.17 -2.79 -6.88
CA VAL A 53 -8.48 -3.45 -6.74
C VAL A 53 -9.45 -2.62 -5.90
N MET A 54 -8.97 -1.92 -4.88
CA MET A 54 -9.82 -1.07 -4.04
C MET A 54 -10.33 0.15 -4.80
N VAL A 55 -9.49 0.76 -5.64
CA VAL A 55 -9.93 1.87 -6.51
C VAL A 55 -10.97 1.41 -7.53
N GLU A 56 -10.79 0.24 -8.15
CA GLU A 56 -11.77 -0.28 -9.13
C GLU A 56 -13.16 -0.51 -8.50
N LYS A 57 -13.20 -1.01 -7.26
CA LYS A 57 -14.47 -1.22 -6.53
C LYS A 57 -15.20 0.07 -6.18
N GLU A 58 -14.47 1.15 -5.91
CA GLU A 58 -15.07 2.47 -5.68
C GLU A 58 -15.65 3.05 -6.97
N VAL A 59 -15.03 2.79 -8.13
CA VAL A 59 -15.50 3.27 -9.43
C VAL A 59 -16.77 2.56 -9.90
N GLU A 60 -16.93 1.26 -9.63
CA GLU A 60 -18.16 0.50 -9.98
C GLU A 60 -19.36 0.81 -9.08
N SER A 61 -19.15 1.48 -7.96
CA SER A 61 -20.20 1.82 -6.98
C SER A 61 -20.81 3.21 -7.19
N VAL A 62 -20.50 3.90 -8.31
CA VAL A 62 -20.97 5.24 -8.67
C VAL A 62 -21.89 5.21 -9.89
#